data_AF-A0A7Y3PBL4-F1
#
_entry.id   AF-A0A7Y3PBL4-F1
#
_cell.length_a   1.000
_cell.length_b   1.000
_cell.length_c   1.000
_cell.angle_alpha   90.00
_cell.angle_beta   90.00
_cell.angle_gamma   90.00
#
_symmetry.space_group_name_H-M   'P 1'
#
loop_
_entity.id
_entity.type
_entity.pdbx_description
1 polymer ?
#
loop_
_entity_poly.entity_id
_entity_poly.type
_entity_poly.pdbx_seq_one_letter_code
_entity_poly.pdbx_strand_id
1 'polypeptide(L)'
;MEGGPRLALMARLAEAVAWTEAVRRHESDPWSYLRRKLLETERPFREFKAQLVADAAQKLLSDLADPGLTEAALANHREIFEPLLLLGDYADLSFNLDAGLAPEARVDGARTVLAVAKVMTLFDLETLPEDRRPRVWDKAVYTMSRRLQLDVLERIGEERGLDRERRRAYLARRARRNLGEFLAVTRGTGGPVMRDEITPFMLGRLEAAVAATLRLIDRRR
;
A
#
# COMPACT_ATOMS: atom_id res chain seq x y z
N MET A 1 12.17 21.79 2.91
CA MET A 1 11.90 20.38 2.61
C MET A 1 10.62 20.34 1.81
N GLU A 2 10.70 20.16 0.49
CA GLU A 2 9.50 19.96 -0.33
C GLU A 2 8.83 18.65 0.10
N GLY A 3 7.54 18.72 0.40
CA GLY A 3 6.76 17.58 0.87
C GLY A 3 6.54 16.58 -0.26
N GLY A 4 7.46 15.65 -0.44
CA GLY A 4 7.35 14.60 -1.46
C GLY A 4 6.16 13.64 -1.25
N PRO A 5 5.91 12.73 -2.22
CA PRO A 5 4.78 11.79 -2.19
C PRO A 5 4.60 11.02 -0.87
N ARG A 6 5.71 10.66 -0.21
CA ARG A 6 5.69 10.03 1.12
C ARG A 6 4.99 10.89 2.18
N LEU A 7 5.31 12.18 2.25
CA LEU A 7 4.70 13.10 3.21
C LEU A 7 3.22 13.32 2.91
N ALA A 8 2.87 13.44 1.62
CA ALA A 8 1.48 13.53 1.19
C ALA A 8 0.67 12.30 1.61
N LEU A 9 1.22 11.09 1.43
CA LEU A 9 0.59 9.84 1.88
C LEU A 9 0.37 9.85 3.39
N MET A 10 1.40 10.19 4.17
CA MET A 10 1.30 10.23 5.63
C MET A 10 0.26 11.24 6.13
N ALA A 11 0.17 12.40 5.49
CA ALA A 11 -0.83 13.41 5.80
C ALA A 11 -2.24 12.88 5.54
N ARG A 12 -2.49 12.24 4.38
CA ARG A 12 -3.81 11.68 4.04
C ARG A 12 -4.21 10.52 4.96
N LEU A 13 -3.28 9.65 5.30
CA LEU A 13 -3.52 8.57 6.27
C LEU A 13 -3.85 9.14 7.65
N ALA A 14 -3.17 10.20 8.09
CA ALA A 14 -3.47 10.89 9.34
C ALA A 14 -4.86 11.56 9.33
N GLU A 15 -5.23 12.21 8.21
CA GLU A 15 -6.57 12.79 8.04
C GLU A 15 -7.68 11.73 8.11
N ALA A 16 -7.46 10.55 7.50
CA ALA A 16 -8.44 9.47 7.51
C ALA A 16 -8.77 8.95 8.91
N VAL A 17 -7.78 8.91 9.81
CA VAL A 17 -7.97 8.47 11.20
C VAL A 17 -8.41 9.61 12.13
N ALA A 18 -8.34 10.87 11.69
CA ALA A 18 -8.72 12.03 12.48
C ALA A 18 -10.25 12.25 12.45
N TRP A 19 -10.90 12.16 13.61
CA TRP A 19 -12.30 12.54 13.83
C TRP A 19 -12.44 13.46 15.05
N THR A 20 -11.74 14.59 14.97
CA THR A 20 -11.64 15.61 16.03
C THR A 20 -12.90 16.48 16.10
N GLU A 21 -12.99 17.30 17.14
CA GLU A 21 -14.09 18.27 17.26
C GLU A 21 -14.13 19.26 16.10
N ALA A 22 -12.96 19.67 15.58
CA ALA A 22 -12.88 20.54 14.41
C ALA A 22 -13.50 19.89 13.16
N VAL A 23 -13.27 18.58 12.95
CA VAL A 23 -13.90 17.85 11.84
C VAL A 23 -15.42 17.78 12.03
N ARG A 24 -15.89 17.50 13.24
CA ARG A 24 -17.33 17.36 13.55
C ARG A 24 -18.14 18.64 13.33
N ARG A 25 -17.49 19.82 13.33
CA ARG A 25 -18.15 21.09 13.00
C ARG A 25 -18.59 21.19 11.55
N HIS A 26 -17.96 20.41 10.66
CA HIS A 26 -18.18 20.47 9.22
C HIS A 26 -18.63 19.13 8.62
N GLU A 27 -18.51 18.04 9.38
CA GLU A 27 -18.81 16.68 8.94
C GLU A 27 -19.75 15.98 9.92
N SER A 28 -20.90 15.52 9.42
CA SER A 28 -21.92 14.85 10.22
C SER A 28 -21.83 13.33 10.15
N ASP A 29 -21.43 12.76 9.01
CA ASP A 29 -21.36 11.32 8.81
C ASP A 29 -19.93 10.77 8.90
N PRO A 30 -19.55 10.13 10.02
CA PRO A 30 -18.24 9.50 10.17
C PRO A 30 -17.96 8.37 9.18
N TRP A 31 -18.99 7.72 8.65
CA TRP A 31 -18.86 6.63 7.68
C TRP A 31 -18.42 7.19 6.31
N SER A 32 -19.19 8.15 5.79
CA SER A 32 -18.87 8.82 4.53
C SER A 32 -17.55 9.58 4.60
N TYR A 33 -17.25 10.22 5.74
CA TYR A 33 -15.95 10.88 5.94
C TYR A 33 -14.78 9.90 5.83
N LEU A 34 -14.85 8.77 6.56
CA LEU A 34 -13.78 7.78 6.56
C LEU A 34 -13.55 7.24 5.15
N ARG A 35 -14.63 6.90 4.45
CA ARG A 35 -14.58 6.44 3.06
C ARG A 35 -13.86 7.44 2.17
N ARG A 36 -14.32 8.70 2.18
CA ARG A 36 -13.79 9.77 1.34
C ARG A 36 -12.31 9.98 1.60
N LYS A 37 -11.91 10.04 2.87
CA LYS A 37 -10.50 10.23 3.26
C LYS A 37 -9.59 9.04 2.91
N LEU A 38 -10.10 7.82 2.95
CA LEU A 38 -9.34 6.65 2.49
C LEU A 38 -9.16 6.66 0.97
N LEU A 39 -10.19 7.06 0.20
CA LEU A 39 -10.06 7.20 -1.26
C LEU A 39 -9.07 8.30 -1.66
N GLU A 40 -8.97 9.38 -0.88
CA GLU A 40 -7.97 10.45 -1.08
C GLU A 40 -6.52 9.94 -0.95
N THR A 41 -6.27 8.72 -0.43
CA THR A 41 -4.92 8.14 -0.33
C THR A 41 -4.43 7.46 -1.61
N GLU A 42 -5.31 7.12 -2.56
CA GLU A 42 -4.95 6.33 -3.75
C GLU A 42 -3.83 7.00 -4.56
N ARG A 43 -4.02 8.28 -4.90
CA ARG A 43 -3.04 9.04 -5.69
C ARG A 43 -1.68 9.13 -4.96
N PRO A 44 -1.61 9.52 -3.68
CA PRO A 44 -0.36 9.47 -2.92
C PRO A 44 0.31 8.09 -2.88
N PHE A 45 -0.46 7.00 -2.76
CA PHE A 45 0.12 5.64 -2.85
C PHE A 45 0.77 5.39 -4.21
N ARG A 46 0.08 5.74 -5.29
CA ARG A 46 0.58 5.56 -6.66
C ARG A 46 1.83 6.38 -6.91
N GLU A 47 1.81 7.67 -6.54
CA GLU A 47 2.95 8.57 -6.68
C GLU A 47 4.16 8.09 -5.87
N PHE A 48 3.95 7.65 -4.63
CA PHE A 48 5.06 7.17 -3.80
C PHE A 48 5.62 5.82 -4.28
N LYS A 49 4.78 4.89 -4.74
CA LYS A 49 5.26 3.65 -5.37
C LYS A 49 6.03 3.93 -6.66
N ALA A 50 5.54 4.85 -7.50
CA ALA A 50 6.25 5.22 -8.73
C ALA A 50 7.62 5.83 -8.44
N GLN A 51 7.71 6.66 -7.41
CA GLN A 51 8.99 7.17 -6.93
C GLN A 51 9.92 6.03 -6.48
N LEU A 52 9.43 5.10 -5.67
CA LEU A 52 10.24 3.95 -5.21
C LEU A 52 10.72 3.07 -6.36
N VAL A 53 9.88 2.84 -7.37
CA VAL A 53 10.26 2.10 -8.59
C VAL A 53 11.34 2.85 -9.36
N ALA A 54 11.20 4.17 -9.54
CA ALA A 54 12.18 4.98 -10.24
C ALA A 54 13.54 5.01 -9.51
N ASP A 55 13.52 5.19 -8.18
CA ASP A 55 14.72 5.19 -7.35
C ASP A 55 15.42 3.82 -7.38
N ALA A 56 14.65 2.73 -7.25
CA ALA A 56 15.16 1.36 -7.34
C ALA A 56 15.71 1.04 -8.73
N ALA A 57 15.03 1.48 -9.79
CA ALA A 57 15.44 1.31 -11.18
C ALA A 57 16.78 2.02 -11.44
N GLN A 58 16.90 3.27 -11.01
CA GLN A 58 18.14 4.02 -11.14
C GLN A 58 19.31 3.32 -10.42
N LYS A 59 19.06 2.83 -9.20
CA LYS A 59 20.09 2.09 -8.44
C LYS A 59 20.48 0.78 -9.12
N LEU A 60 19.50 -0.02 -9.56
CA LEU A 60 19.76 -1.27 -10.27
C LEU A 60 20.57 -1.03 -11.54
N LEU A 61 20.18 -0.07 -12.37
CA LEU A 61 20.88 0.21 -13.63
C LEU A 61 22.31 0.73 -13.40
N SER A 62 22.52 1.50 -12.33
CA SER A 62 23.87 1.90 -11.91
C SER A 62 24.70 0.72 -11.45
N ASP A 63 24.11 -0.20 -10.69
CA ASP A 63 24.81 -1.38 -10.16
C ASP A 63 25.12 -2.42 -11.23
N LEU A 64 24.22 -2.59 -12.20
CA LEU A 64 24.45 -3.50 -13.33
C LEU A 64 25.61 -3.05 -14.24
N ALA A 65 25.96 -1.76 -14.20
CA ALA A 65 27.15 -1.26 -14.89
C ALA A 65 28.46 -1.58 -14.15
N ASP A 66 28.39 -2.04 -12.90
CA ASP A 66 29.56 -2.46 -12.12
C ASP A 66 29.92 -3.93 -12.41
N PRO A 67 31.11 -4.22 -12.97
CA PRO A 67 31.55 -5.58 -13.21
C PRO A 67 31.74 -6.42 -11.92
N GLY A 68 31.79 -5.78 -10.76
CA GLY A 68 31.91 -6.42 -9.44
C GLY A 68 30.57 -6.81 -8.78
N LEU A 69 29.44 -6.63 -9.47
CA LEU A 69 28.13 -6.90 -8.89
C LEU A 69 27.95 -8.38 -8.54
N THR A 70 27.71 -8.66 -7.26
CA THR A 70 27.55 -10.03 -6.75
C THR A 70 26.14 -10.58 -6.98
N GLU A 71 26.00 -11.90 -6.99
CA GLU A 71 24.70 -12.56 -7.05
C GLU A 71 23.80 -12.19 -5.86
N ALA A 72 24.37 -12.04 -4.67
CA ALA A 72 23.64 -11.58 -3.49
C ALA A 72 23.08 -10.16 -3.67
N ALA A 73 23.83 -9.26 -4.33
CA ALA A 73 23.34 -7.92 -4.64
C ALA A 73 22.21 -7.96 -5.68
N LEU A 74 22.29 -8.82 -6.70
CA LEU A 74 21.20 -9.05 -7.66
C LEU A 74 19.95 -9.61 -6.98
N ALA A 75 20.10 -10.55 -6.05
CA ALA A 75 18.98 -11.09 -5.27
C ALA A 75 18.30 -9.99 -4.44
N ASN A 76 19.08 -9.13 -3.78
CA ASN A 76 18.54 -7.99 -3.03
C ASN A 76 17.77 -7.01 -3.93
N HIS A 77 18.22 -6.76 -5.16
CA HIS A 77 17.45 -5.97 -6.13
C HIS A 77 16.11 -6.63 -6.48
N ARG A 78 16.09 -7.95 -6.72
CA ARG A 78 14.84 -8.68 -6.97
C ARG A 78 13.87 -8.55 -5.79
N GLU A 79 14.35 -8.71 -4.56
CA GLU A 79 13.53 -8.55 -3.34
C GLU A 79 12.92 -7.14 -3.21
N ILE A 80 13.64 -6.09 -3.64
CA ILE A 80 13.11 -4.72 -3.64
C ILE A 80 11.98 -4.54 -4.65
N PHE A 81 12.09 -5.15 -5.84
CA PHE A 81 11.09 -5.01 -6.91
C PHE A 81 9.86 -5.90 -6.73
N GLU A 82 9.98 -7.03 -6.03
CA GLU A 82 8.87 -7.98 -5.79
C GLU A 82 7.59 -7.28 -5.28
N PRO A 83 7.62 -6.41 -4.24
CA PRO A 83 6.42 -5.72 -3.76
C PRO A 83 6.02 -4.49 -4.60
N LEU A 84 6.85 -4.05 -5.56
CA LEU A 84 6.66 -2.81 -6.30
C LEU A 84 6.08 -3.02 -7.71
N LEU A 85 6.33 -4.19 -8.31
CA LEU A 85 5.94 -4.50 -9.69
C LEU A 85 4.74 -5.46 -9.76
N LEU A 86 4.12 -5.52 -10.95
CA LEU A 86 3.20 -6.60 -11.29
C LEU A 86 3.92 -7.94 -11.27
N LEU A 87 3.20 -9.04 -11.02
CA LEU A 87 3.78 -10.38 -11.06
C LEU A 87 4.46 -10.70 -12.40
N GLY A 88 3.86 -10.26 -13.52
CA GLY A 88 4.45 -10.40 -14.86
C GLY A 88 5.73 -9.58 -15.01
N ASP A 89 5.64 -8.26 -14.77
CA ASP A 89 6.79 -7.35 -14.86
C ASP A 89 7.94 -7.78 -13.92
N TYR A 90 7.62 -8.28 -12.73
CA TYR A 90 8.60 -8.83 -11.78
C TYR A 90 9.26 -10.11 -12.30
N ALA A 91 8.48 -11.03 -12.87
CA ALA A 91 9.02 -12.27 -13.45
C ALA A 91 9.95 -11.95 -14.63
N ASP A 92 9.53 -11.05 -15.52
CA ASP A 92 10.33 -10.60 -16.66
C ASP A 92 11.61 -9.91 -16.18
N LEU A 93 11.54 -9.01 -15.20
CA LEU A 93 12.71 -8.37 -14.62
C LEU A 93 13.65 -9.42 -14.01
N SER A 94 13.11 -10.34 -13.21
CA SER A 94 13.90 -11.36 -12.51
C SER A 94 14.63 -12.28 -13.48
N PHE A 95 13.99 -12.65 -14.59
CA PHE A 95 14.60 -13.42 -15.67
C PHE A 95 15.77 -12.67 -16.31
N ASN A 96 15.59 -11.37 -16.59
CA ASN A 96 16.65 -10.53 -17.15
C ASN A 96 17.77 -10.18 -16.14
N LEU A 97 17.60 -10.53 -14.87
CA LEU A 97 18.62 -10.36 -13.81
C LEU A 97 19.32 -11.68 -13.45
N ASP A 98 19.14 -12.75 -14.24
CA ASP A 98 19.81 -14.03 -14.01
C ASP A 98 21.34 -13.89 -14.14
N ALA A 99 22.07 -14.54 -13.23
CA ALA A 99 23.53 -14.55 -13.20
C ALA A 99 24.14 -15.23 -14.44
N GLY A 100 23.39 -16.10 -15.13
CA GLY A 100 23.80 -16.75 -16.36
C GLY A 100 23.85 -15.84 -17.60
N LEU A 101 23.33 -14.61 -17.52
CA LEU A 101 23.31 -13.67 -18.64
C LEU A 101 24.55 -12.78 -18.69
N ALA A 102 24.99 -12.43 -19.91
CA ALA A 102 26.03 -11.43 -20.13
C ALA A 102 25.63 -10.08 -19.49
N PRO A 103 26.57 -9.32 -18.89
CA PRO A 103 26.26 -8.04 -18.22
C PRO A 103 25.47 -7.06 -19.10
N GLU A 104 25.83 -6.94 -20.37
CA GLU A 104 25.17 -6.05 -21.33
C GLU A 104 23.71 -6.46 -21.57
N ALA A 105 23.47 -7.77 -21.72
CA ALA A 105 22.12 -8.31 -21.88
C ALA A 105 21.25 -8.06 -20.64
N ARG A 106 21.84 -8.11 -19.43
CA ARG A 106 21.12 -7.78 -18.19
C ARG A 106 20.72 -6.31 -18.14
N VAL A 107 21.63 -5.40 -18.51
CA VAL A 107 21.35 -3.96 -18.55
C VAL A 107 20.22 -3.65 -19.53
N ASP A 108 20.30 -4.17 -20.75
CA ASP A 108 19.31 -3.90 -21.81
C ASP A 108 17.96 -4.53 -21.50
N GLY A 109 17.96 -5.76 -20.96
CA GLY A 109 16.75 -6.44 -20.49
C GLY A 109 16.07 -5.69 -19.35
N ALA A 110 16.83 -5.31 -18.31
CA ALA A 110 16.30 -4.54 -17.19
C ALA A 110 15.73 -3.19 -17.65
N ARG A 111 16.41 -2.45 -18.53
CA ARG A 111 15.90 -1.20 -19.11
C ARG A 111 14.58 -1.41 -19.84
N THR A 112 14.49 -2.46 -20.65
CA THR A 112 13.30 -2.76 -21.45
C THR A 112 12.09 -3.04 -20.55
N VAL A 113 12.26 -3.89 -19.53
CA VAL A 113 11.18 -4.21 -18.59
C VAL A 113 10.78 -2.98 -17.77
N LEU A 114 11.75 -2.27 -17.20
CA LEU A 114 11.49 -1.10 -16.35
C LEU A 114 10.87 0.07 -17.10
N ALA A 115 11.10 0.22 -18.40
CA ALA A 115 10.49 1.26 -19.23
C ALA A 115 8.98 1.11 -19.40
N VAL A 116 8.47 -0.13 -19.31
CA VAL A 116 7.04 -0.44 -19.49
C VAL A 116 6.35 -0.91 -18.22
N ALA A 117 7.12 -1.14 -17.15
CA ALA A 117 6.63 -1.65 -15.88
C ALA A 117 5.53 -0.77 -15.30
N LYS A 118 4.43 -1.40 -14.89
CA LYS A 118 3.26 -0.68 -14.36
C LYS A 118 3.26 -0.70 -12.85
N VAL A 119 3.13 0.49 -12.26
CA VAL A 119 2.88 0.65 -10.83
C VAL A 119 1.42 0.32 -10.54
N MET A 120 1.18 -0.90 -10.07
CA MET A 120 -0.16 -1.32 -9.66
C MET A 120 -0.41 -1.08 -8.17
N THR A 121 -1.63 -0.66 -7.89
CA THR A 121 -2.13 -0.50 -6.53
C THR A 121 -3.22 -1.52 -6.20
N LEU A 122 -3.45 -1.79 -4.93
CA LEU A 122 -4.59 -2.63 -4.51
C LEU A 122 -5.94 -1.97 -4.83
N PHE A 123 -5.96 -0.65 -5.06
CA PHE A 123 -7.13 0.08 -5.54
C PHE A 123 -7.48 -0.34 -6.97
N ASP A 124 -6.49 -0.45 -7.86
CA ASP A 124 -6.68 -0.92 -9.24
C ASP A 124 -7.33 -2.31 -9.25
N LEU A 125 -6.84 -3.20 -8.40
CA LEU A 125 -7.36 -4.56 -8.27
C LEU A 125 -8.76 -4.64 -7.64
N GLU A 126 -9.12 -3.72 -6.75
CA GLU A 126 -10.48 -3.65 -6.17
C GLU A 126 -11.53 -3.29 -7.23
N THR A 127 -11.15 -2.57 -8.29
CA THR A 127 -12.09 -2.24 -9.39
C THR A 127 -12.48 -3.46 -10.24
N LEU A 128 -11.71 -4.55 -10.17
CA LEU A 128 -12.03 -5.78 -10.89
C LEU A 128 -13.22 -6.51 -10.25
N PRO A 129 -14.06 -7.20 -11.06
CA PRO A 129 -15.06 -8.13 -10.54
C PRO A 129 -14.46 -9.17 -9.57
N GLU A 130 -15.19 -9.59 -8.53
CA GLU A 130 -14.67 -10.48 -7.49
C GLU A 130 -14.09 -11.80 -8.03
N ASP A 131 -14.69 -12.38 -9.07
CA ASP A 131 -14.23 -13.59 -9.75
C ASP A 131 -12.94 -13.40 -10.57
N ARG A 132 -12.57 -12.15 -10.86
CA ARG A 132 -11.38 -11.77 -11.64
C ARG A 132 -10.27 -11.18 -10.78
N ARG A 133 -10.47 -11.04 -9.47
CA ARG A 133 -9.44 -10.52 -8.56
C ARG A 133 -8.36 -11.58 -8.34
N PRO A 134 -7.08 -11.19 -8.39
CA PRO A 134 -5.99 -12.14 -8.21
C PRO A 134 -5.88 -12.55 -6.73
N ARG A 135 -5.48 -13.81 -6.46
CA ARG A 135 -5.32 -14.36 -5.10
C ARG A 135 -4.40 -13.55 -4.19
N VAL A 136 -3.42 -12.84 -4.76
CA VAL A 136 -2.50 -11.96 -4.01
C VAL A 136 -3.25 -10.83 -3.31
N TRP A 137 -4.28 -10.29 -3.98
CA TRP A 137 -5.14 -9.26 -3.42
C TRP A 137 -5.94 -9.79 -2.25
N ASP A 138 -6.64 -10.93 -2.45
CA ASP A 138 -7.43 -11.57 -1.41
C ASP A 138 -6.59 -11.88 -0.18
N LYS A 139 -5.40 -12.45 -0.39
CA LYS A 139 -4.47 -12.77 0.69
C LYS A 139 -4.07 -11.51 1.47
N ALA A 140 -3.72 -10.43 0.78
CA ALA A 140 -3.30 -9.17 1.40
C ALA A 140 -4.45 -8.55 2.22
N VAL A 141 -5.62 -8.42 1.60
CA VAL A 141 -6.81 -7.79 2.20
C VAL A 141 -7.39 -8.65 3.32
N TYR A 142 -7.49 -9.97 3.16
CA TYR A 142 -7.95 -10.88 4.20
C TYR A 142 -7.01 -10.87 5.42
N THR A 143 -5.69 -10.98 5.17
CA THR A 143 -4.70 -10.94 6.24
C THR A 143 -4.80 -9.64 7.03
N MET A 144 -4.96 -8.52 6.33
CA MET A 144 -5.05 -7.22 6.99
C MET A 144 -6.39 -7.01 7.68
N SER A 145 -7.49 -7.52 7.13
CA SER A 145 -8.81 -7.50 7.76
C SER A 145 -8.77 -8.15 9.14
N ARG A 146 -8.15 -9.33 9.27
CA ARG A 146 -7.98 -9.99 10.57
C ARG A 146 -7.08 -9.22 11.54
N ARG A 147 -5.96 -8.68 11.05
CA ARG A 147 -5.03 -7.88 11.87
C ARG A 147 -5.68 -6.64 12.44
N LEU A 148 -6.50 -5.96 11.63
CA LEU A 148 -7.27 -4.79 12.02
C LEU A 148 -8.59 -5.15 12.72
N GLN A 149 -8.87 -6.43 12.97
CA GLN A 149 -10.12 -6.93 13.56
C GLN A 149 -11.38 -6.48 12.80
N LEU A 150 -11.27 -6.21 11.50
CA LEU A 150 -12.39 -5.76 10.66
C LEU A 150 -13.41 -6.87 10.44
N ASP A 151 -12.98 -8.13 10.46
CA ASP A 151 -13.84 -9.32 10.41
C ASP A 151 -14.80 -9.40 11.61
N VAL A 152 -14.36 -8.92 12.78
CA VAL A 152 -15.20 -8.82 13.98
C VAL A 152 -16.23 -7.71 13.80
N LEU A 153 -15.81 -6.57 13.25
CA LEU A 153 -16.71 -5.45 12.95
C LEU A 153 -17.72 -5.80 11.84
N GLU A 154 -17.30 -6.63 10.90
CA GLU A 154 -18.14 -7.22 9.86
C GLU A 154 -19.23 -8.05 10.55
N ARG A 155 -18.89 -9.09 11.31
CA ARG A 155 -19.87 -9.91 12.04
C ARG A 155 -20.85 -9.10 12.90
N ILE A 156 -20.37 -8.10 13.66
CA ILE A 156 -21.23 -7.24 14.50
C ILE A 156 -22.30 -6.51 13.67
N GLY A 157 -21.96 -6.06 12.47
CA GLY A 157 -22.93 -5.36 11.62
C GLY A 157 -23.87 -6.29 10.86
N GLU A 158 -23.45 -7.51 10.54
CA GLU A 158 -24.33 -8.54 9.95
C GLU A 158 -25.38 -9.02 10.95
N GLU A 159 -24.95 -9.44 12.14
CA GLU A 159 -25.83 -10.00 13.17
C GLU A 159 -26.88 -9.00 13.65
N ARG A 160 -26.52 -7.71 13.67
CA ARG A 160 -27.35 -6.68 14.32
C ARG A 160 -28.03 -5.74 13.33
N GLY A 161 -27.68 -5.78 12.05
CA GLY A 161 -28.14 -4.86 11.00
C GLY A 161 -27.52 -3.46 11.09
N LEU A 162 -27.43 -2.75 9.96
CA LEU A 162 -26.80 -1.42 9.83
C LEU A 162 -27.78 -0.26 9.68
N ASP A 163 -29.08 -0.55 9.73
CA ASP A 163 -30.18 0.40 9.48
C ASP A 163 -30.19 1.57 10.47
N ARG A 164 -29.46 1.44 11.59
CA ARG A 164 -29.30 2.50 12.59
C ARG A 164 -28.02 3.29 12.33
N GLU A 165 -28.17 4.56 12.01
CA GLU A 165 -27.08 5.56 11.85
C GLU A 165 -26.05 5.50 13.00
N ARG A 166 -26.52 5.35 14.25
CA ARG A 166 -25.67 5.18 15.43
C ARG A 166 -24.68 4.01 15.32
N ARG A 167 -25.09 2.92 14.68
CA ARG A 167 -24.23 1.73 14.52
C ARG A 167 -23.21 1.92 13.41
N ARG A 168 -23.59 2.52 12.29
CA ARG A 168 -22.62 2.93 11.26
C ARG A 168 -21.57 3.86 11.86
N ALA A 169 -21.99 4.83 12.67
CA ALA A 169 -21.07 5.72 13.39
C ALA A 169 -20.15 4.99 14.38
N TYR A 170 -20.66 3.98 15.10
CA TYR A 170 -19.86 3.13 15.98
C TYR A 170 -18.80 2.33 15.20
N LEU A 171 -19.21 1.65 14.14
CA LEU A 171 -18.31 0.83 13.32
C LEU A 171 -17.24 1.67 12.63
N ALA A 172 -17.60 2.82 12.04
CA ALA A 172 -16.63 3.76 11.47
C ALA A 172 -15.63 4.29 12.51
N ARG A 173 -16.10 4.57 13.73
CA ARG A 173 -15.21 4.96 14.83
C ARG A 173 -14.24 3.84 15.20
N ARG A 174 -14.72 2.60 15.31
CA ARG A 174 -13.87 1.46 15.68
C ARG A 174 -12.88 1.11 14.57
N ALA A 175 -13.32 1.09 13.31
CA ALA A 175 -12.44 0.89 12.15
C ALA A 175 -11.33 1.94 12.08
N ARG A 176 -11.66 3.24 12.27
CA ARG A 176 -10.65 4.31 12.35
C ARG A 176 -9.66 4.11 13.47
N ARG A 177 -10.13 3.73 14.66
CA ARG A 177 -9.26 3.49 15.80
C ARG A 177 -8.28 2.35 15.50
N ASN A 178 -8.78 1.23 14.97
CA ASN A 178 -7.95 0.07 14.65
C ASN A 178 -6.93 0.42 13.55
N LEU A 179 -7.33 1.18 12.53
CA LEU A 179 -6.43 1.70 11.51
C LEU A 179 -5.39 2.66 12.12
N GLY A 180 -5.80 3.59 12.98
CA GLY A 180 -4.89 4.53 13.65
C GLY A 180 -3.86 3.84 14.54
N GLU A 181 -4.28 2.82 15.30
CA GLU A 181 -3.39 1.98 16.11
C GLU A 181 -2.36 1.25 15.23
N PHE A 182 -2.80 0.68 14.10
CA PHE A 182 -1.90 0.05 13.13
C PHE A 182 -0.90 1.05 12.54
N LEU A 183 -1.37 2.22 12.11
CA LEU A 183 -0.53 3.28 11.56
C LEU A 183 0.50 3.79 12.58
N ALA A 184 0.16 3.83 13.87
CA ALA A 184 1.09 4.25 14.91
C ALA A 184 2.25 3.25 15.10
N VAL A 185 1.95 1.94 15.08
CA VAL A 185 2.97 0.87 15.19
C VAL A 185 3.88 0.82 13.96
N THR A 186 3.38 1.27 12.81
CA THR A 186 4.18 1.34 11.58
C THR A 186 5.19 2.49 11.55
N ARG A 187 5.13 3.43 12.52
CA ARG A 187 6.11 4.50 12.70
C ARG A 187 7.11 4.05 13.78
N GLY A 188 8.37 3.83 13.41
CA GLY A 188 9.38 3.29 14.32
C GLY A 188 9.57 4.15 15.58
N THR A 189 9.54 3.53 16.77
CA THR A 189 9.62 4.21 18.07
C THR A 189 11.00 4.17 18.73
N GLY A 190 12.10 3.92 17.99
CA GLY A 190 13.42 3.75 18.60
C GLY A 190 14.58 4.31 17.78
N GLY A 191 15.09 5.49 18.18
CA GLY A 191 16.36 6.04 17.70
C GLY A 191 16.41 7.58 17.68
N PRO A 192 17.60 8.21 17.90
CA PRO A 192 17.76 9.67 17.98
C PRO A 192 17.61 10.41 16.63
N VAL A 193 17.41 9.68 15.53
CA VAL A 193 17.07 10.24 14.21
C VAL A 193 15.83 9.50 13.73
N MET A 194 14.65 10.02 14.08
CA MET A 194 13.38 9.54 13.55
C MET A 194 13.34 9.81 12.05
N ARG A 195 13.79 8.87 11.24
CA ARG A 195 13.38 8.83 9.85
C ARG A 195 12.03 8.11 9.83
N ASP A 196 10.95 8.86 9.58
CA ASP A 196 9.62 8.32 9.24
C ASP A 196 9.70 7.57 7.89
N GLU A 197 10.51 6.52 7.82
CA GLU A 197 10.77 5.75 6.60
C GLU A 197 9.68 4.68 6.44
N ILE A 198 8.68 5.01 5.63
CA ILE A 198 7.83 3.98 5.03
C ILE A 198 8.72 3.19 4.06
N THR A 199 9.14 1.99 4.47
CA THR A 199 9.86 1.08 3.58
C THR A 199 8.91 0.50 2.52
N PRO A 200 9.40 -0.01 1.37
CA PRO A 200 8.56 -0.68 0.37
C PRO A 200 7.67 -1.78 0.97
N PHE A 201 8.21 -2.54 1.92
CA PHE A 201 7.47 -3.56 2.66
C PHE A 201 6.33 -2.98 3.52
N MET A 202 6.57 -1.86 4.18
CA MET A 202 5.54 -1.17 4.96
C MET A 202 4.48 -0.56 4.05
N LEU A 203 4.86 -0.07 2.87
CA LEU A 203 3.94 0.53 1.91
C LEU A 203 2.85 -0.45 1.47
N GLY A 204 3.22 -1.69 1.10
CA GLY A 204 2.24 -2.72 0.73
C GLY A 204 1.28 -3.07 1.87
N ARG A 205 1.76 -3.04 3.12
CA ARG A 205 0.91 -3.26 4.31
C ARG A 205 -0.05 -2.09 4.56
N LEU A 206 0.43 -0.85 4.43
CA LEU A 206 -0.41 0.34 4.57
C LEU A 206 -1.51 0.36 3.52
N GLU A 207 -1.17 0.04 2.28
CA GLU A 207 -2.13 -0.05 1.19
C GLU A 207 -3.17 -1.16 1.45
N ALA A 208 -2.75 -2.34 1.90
CA ALA A 208 -3.65 -3.43 2.27
C ALA A 208 -4.59 -3.04 3.43
N ALA A 209 -4.10 -2.23 4.38
CA ALA A 209 -4.90 -1.73 5.50
C ALA A 209 -5.98 -0.76 5.02
N VAL A 210 -5.65 0.13 4.09
CA VAL A 210 -6.62 1.02 3.46
C VAL A 210 -7.64 0.23 2.65
N ALA A 211 -7.19 -0.69 1.78
CA ALA A 211 -8.08 -1.51 0.96
C ALA A 211 -9.04 -2.37 1.80
N ALA A 212 -8.55 -3.01 2.87
CA ALA A 212 -9.39 -3.78 3.80
C ALA A 212 -10.43 -2.90 4.52
N THR A 213 -10.03 -1.69 4.93
CA THR A 213 -10.95 -0.75 5.59
C THR A 213 -12.00 -0.24 4.61
N LEU A 214 -11.63 0.08 3.36
CA LEU A 214 -12.57 0.46 2.31
C LEU A 214 -13.56 -0.66 1.99
N ARG A 215 -13.10 -1.92 1.92
CA ARG A 215 -13.99 -3.08 1.67
C ARG A 215 -15.05 -3.24 2.75
N LEU A 216 -14.68 -3.09 4.03
CA LEU A 216 -15.64 -3.09 5.14
C LEU A 216 -16.71 -2.00 4.95
N ILE A 217 -16.30 -0.83 4.44
CA ILE A 217 -17.17 0.33 4.26
C ILE A 217 -18.09 0.16 3.04
N ASP A 218 -17.56 -0.35 1.93
CA ASP A 218 -18.26 -0.42 0.63
C ASP A 218 -19.24 -1.59 0.52
N ARG A 219 -18.97 -2.74 1.16
CA ARG A 219 -19.91 -3.88 1.22
C ARG A 219 -21.23 -3.59 1.95
N ARG A 220 -21.35 -2.40 2.52
CA ARG A 220 -22.38 -2.01 3.50
C ARG A 220 -23.13 -0.75 3.09
N ARG A 221 -23.05 -0.42 1.80
CA ARG A 221 -23.81 0.62 1.13
C ARG A 221 -25.14 0.06 0.66
#